data_AF-S9PMZ0-F1
#
_entry.id   AF-S9PMZ0-F1
#
_cell.length_a   1.000
_cell.length_b   1.000
_cell.length_c   1.000
_cell.angle_alpha   90.00
_cell.angle_beta   90.00
_cell.angle_gamma   90.00
#
_symmetry.space_group_name_H-M   'P 1'
#
loop_
_entity.id
_entity.type
_entity.pdbx_description
1 polymer ?
#
loop_
_entity_poly.entity_id
_entity_poly.type
_entity_poly.pdbx_seq_one_letter_code
_entity_poly.pdbx_strand_id
1 'polypeptide(L)'
;MMRTWMRWSVVAASVGMGLLPGTGRAQDEAEAEAEAPSRSTVLMAQSLGAGVNLLQMQTSGQGVSVEHAVGSHVALAASVTGGLRSSETLFLGGGYAVAPSLNWNVRADPGVHFYLTGRAPEGFWVGPHVEVALSQYNAYGVSNPSNGSQQTVRTTTNSLSYGGSVRVGYTAIFSPGLTVQVGLGLAALNDRATMTTDNPEVDIDSLPVLKGWSVEPRLSVGLGWAF
;
A
#
# COMPACT_ATOMS: atom_id res chain seq x y z
N MET A 1 -10.22 -38.65 -1.48
CA MET A 1 -10.11 -37.18 -1.53
C MET A 1 -8.78 -36.82 -2.18
N MET A 2 -8.81 -36.33 -3.42
CA MET A 2 -7.62 -35.98 -4.20
C MET A 2 -7.13 -34.57 -3.82
N ARG A 3 -5.91 -34.47 -3.27
CA ARG A 3 -5.19 -33.20 -3.09
C ARG A 3 -4.40 -32.88 -4.36
N THR A 4 -4.90 -31.97 -5.17
CA THR A 4 -4.17 -31.41 -6.31
C THR A 4 -3.18 -30.36 -5.82
N TRP A 5 -1.89 -30.66 -5.95
CA TRP A 5 -0.79 -29.74 -5.68
C TRP A 5 -0.58 -28.84 -6.91
N MET A 6 -0.81 -27.53 -6.76
CA MET A 6 -0.41 -26.53 -7.75
C MET A 6 1.11 -26.34 -7.68
N ARG A 7 1.82 -26.79 -8.73
CA ARG A 7 3.23 -26.45 -8.96
C ARG A 7 3.31 -25.05 -9.55
N TRP A 8 3.91 -24.12 -8.82
CA TRP A 8 4.29 -22.82 -9.36
C TRP A 8 5.65 -22.96 -10.03
N SER A 9 5.68 -22.81 -11.35
CA SER A 9 6.91 -22.71 -12.12
C SER A 9 7.45 -21.28 -11.98
N VAL A 10 8.59 -21.13 -11.32
CA VAL A 10 9.35 -19.87 -11.30
C VAL A 10 10.03 -19.71 -12.65
N VAL A 11 9.59 -18.73 -13.44
CA VAL A 11 10.32 -18.30 -14.64
C VAL A 11 11.37 -17.29 -14.19
N ALA A 12 12.60 -17.75 -14.05
CA ALA A 12 13.76 -16.88 -13.90
C ALA A 12 14.03 -16.21 -15.25
N ALA A 13 13.73 -14.92 -15.37
CA ALA A 13 14.16 -14.12 -16.51
C ALA A 13 15.65 -13.78 -16.31
N SER A 14 16.52 -14.60 -16.90
CA SER A 14 17.94 -14.29 -17.03
C SER A 14 18.12 -13.16 -18.05
N VAL A 15 18.38 -11.95 -17.59
CA VAL A 15 18.86 -10.85 -18.43
C VAL A 15 20.33 -11.13 -18.76
N GLY A 16 20.56 -11.62 -19.98
CA GLY A 16 21.90 -11.77 -20.53
C GLY A 16 22.50 -10.40 -20.85
N MET A 17 23.51 -9.99 -20.08
CA MET A 17 24.43 -8.93 -20.47
C MET A 17 25.29 -9.43 -21.63
N GLY A 18 24.94 -9.04 -22.85
CA GLY A 18 25.81 -9.17 -24.01
C GLY A 18 26.96 -8.16 -23.92
N LEU A 19 28.16 -8.64 -23.60
CA LEU A 19 29.40 -7.90 -23.81
C LEU A 19 29.70 -7.85 -25.31
N LEU A 20 29.62 -6.67 -25.91
CA LEU A 20 30.24 -6.39 -27.21
C LEU A 20 31.54 -5.58 -26.98
N PRO A 21 32.67 -5.98 -27.57
CA PRO A 21 33.89 -5.20 -27.53
C PRO A 21 33.84 -4.14 -28.63
N GLY A 22 33.56 -2.89 -28.24
CA GLY A 22 33.67 -1.71 -29.10
C GLY A 22 34.93 -0.94 -28.79
N THR A 23 36.03 -1.26 -29.46
CA THR A 23 37.25 -0.44 -29.49
C THR A 23 36.96 0.88 -30.21
N GLY A 24 37.17 2.02 -29.54
CA GLY A 24 37.28 3.31 -30.22
C GLY A 24 37.01 4.52 -29.35
N ARG A 25 38.08 5.28 -29.09
CA ARG A 25 38.17 6.59 -28.42
C ARG A 25 38.16 6.60 -26.89
N ALA A 26 39.35 6.38 -26.34
CA ALA A 26 39.79 7.08 -25.15
C ALA A 26 40.37 8.45 -25.54
N GLN A 27 40.33 9.39 -24.60
CA GLN A 27 40.84 10.78 -24.64
C GLN A 27 39.85 11.81 -25.20
N ASP A 28 38.87 12.18 -24.37
CA ASP A 28 38.35 13.56 -24.20
C ASP A 28 37.16 13.63 -23.19
N GLU A 29 36.72 12.53 -22.58
CA GLU A 29 35.62 12.53 -21.58
C GLU A 29 36.06 12.63 -20.11
N ALA A 30 37.31 13.00 -19.82
CA ALA A 30 37.83 13.06 -18.45
C ALA A 30 37.56 14.38 -17.69
N GLU A 31 36.86 15.36 -18.28
CA GLU A 31 36.59 16.68 -17.65
C GLU A 31 35.10 17.09 -17.68
N ALA A 32 34.18 16.18 -18.01
CA ALA A 32 32.74 16.43 -17.94
C ALA A 32 32.01 15.47 -16.98
N GLU A 33 32.69 15.02 -15.92
CA GLU A 33 32.01 14.61 -14.68
C GLU A 33 31.52 15.89 -13.97
N ALA A 34 30.74 16.70 -14.70
CA ALA A 34 29.92 17.74 -14.13
C ALA A 34 29.02 17.03 -13.12
N GLU A 35 29.22 17.36 -11.83
CA GLU A 35 28.43 16.93 -10.69
C GLU A 35 27.01 16.56 -11.14
N ALA A 36 26.75 15.27 -11.32
CA ALA A 36 25.41 14.82 -11.64
C ALA A 36 24.52 15.40 -10.54
N PRO A 37 23.51 16.22 -10.87
CA PRO A 37 22.78 16.99 -9.88
C PRO A 37 22.30 16.03 -8.82
N SER A 38 22.86 16.18 -7.61
CA SER A 38 22.51 15.38 -6.44
C SER A 38 21.01 15.51 -6.27
N ARG A 39 20.27 14.47 -6.66
CA ARG A 39 18.82 14.45 -6.50
C ARG A 39 18.53 14.63 -5.02
N SER A 40 17.75 15.67 -4.72
CA SER A 40 17.45 16.11 -3.37
C SER A 40 16.53 15.12 -2.65
N THR A 41 16.52 15.21 -1.32
CA THR A 41 15.54 14.45 -0.53
C THR A 41 14.19 15.13 -0.69
N VAL A 42 13.15 14.35 -0.97
CA VAL A 42 11.79 14.85 -1.21
C VAL A 42 10.88 14.41 -0.08
N LEU A 43 10.20 15.37 0.54
CA LEU A 43 9.12 15.11 1.49
C LEU A 43 7.78 15.41 0.82
N MET A 44 6.84 14.46 0.84
CA MET A 44 5.54 14.62 0.19
C MET A 44 4.40 14.28 1.13
N ALA A 45 3.31 15.02 1.02
CA ALA A 45 1.99 14.57 1.47
C ALA A 45 1.41 13.67 0.37
N GLN A 46 0.98 12.47 0.73
CA GLN A 46 0.45 11.49 -0.21
C GLN A 46 -1.00 11.15 0.10
N SER A 47 -1.79 11.05 -0.96
CA SER A 47 -3.09 10.37 -0.97
C SER A 47 -2.92 9.06 -1.72
N LEU A 48 -3.20 7.95 -1.04
CA LEU A 48 -3.26 6.63 -1.67
C LEU A 48 -4.72 6.31 -1.97
N GLY A 49 -5.03 6.17 -3.26
CA GLY A 49 -6.31 5.63 -3.70
C GLY A 49 -6.40 4.18 -3.23
N ALA A 50 -7.35 3.86 -2.36
CA ALA A 50 -7.54 2.51 -1.86
C ALA A 50 -7.85 1.56 -3.03
N GLY A 51 -7.14 0.44 -3.09
CA GLY A 51 -7.54 -0.71 -3.91
C GLY A 51 -8.93 -1.19 -3.49
N VAL A 52 -9.74 -1.63 -4.46
CA VAL A 52 -11.07 -2.18 -4.20
C VAL A 52 -10.88 -3.61 -3.70
N ASN A 53 -10.85 -3.83 -2.39
CA ASN A 53 -10.93 -5.18 -1.83
C ASN A 53 -12.35 -5.43 -1.32
N LEU A 54 -12.93 -6.58 -1.70
CA LEU A 54 -14.32 -6.95 -1.40
C LEU A 54 -14.63 -7.00 0.11
N LEU A 55 -13.59 -7.10 0.96
CA LEU A 55 -13.69 -7.21 2.41
C LEU A 55 -13.28 -5.93 3.16
N GLN A 56 -12.72 -4.92 2.49
CA GLN A 56 -12.34 -3.65 3.12
C GLN A 56 -13.10 -2.50 2.45
N MET A 57 -14.06 -1.94 3.18
CA MET A 57 -14.66 -0.64 2.84
C MET A 57 -13.53 0.38 2.63
N GLN A 58 -13.56 1.06 1.48
CA GLN A 58 -12.61 2.09 1.07
C GLN A 58 -12.31 3.07 2.22
N THR A 59 -11.11 2.99 2.78
CA THR A 59 -10.56 4.08 3.59
C THR A 59 -9.57 4.84 2.71
N SER A 60 -9.96 6.03 2.27
CA SER A 60 -9.01 7.02 1.78
C SER A 60 -8.05 7.36 2.93
N GLY A 61 -6.80 6.92 2.80
CA GLY A 61 -5.75 7.24 3.76
C GLY A 61 -5.00 8.48 3.30
N GLN A 62 -4.73 9.39 4.23
CA GLN A 62 -3.76 10.46 4.04
C GLN A 62 -2.45 10.02 4.65
N GLY A 63 -1.33 10.48 4.11
CA GLY A 63 -0.05 10.16 4.69
C GLY A 63 1.08 11.04 4.20
N VAL A 64 2.26 10.60 4.57
CA VAL A 64 3.51 11.25 4.23
C VAL A 64 4.43 10.23 3.59
N SER A 65 5.26 10.70 2.68
CA SER A 65 6.34 9.91 2.11
C SER A 65 7.62 10.71 2.07
N VAL A 66 8.72 9.99 2.19
CA VAL A 66 10.06 10.49 1.93
C VAL A 66 10.66 9.72 0.78
N GLU A 67 11.34 10.43 -0.10
CA GLU A 67 12.20 9.85 -1.12
C GLU A 67 13.61 10.40 -0.95
N HIS A 68 14.60 9.51 -0.91
CA HIS A 68 16.01 9.85 -0.76
C HIS A 68 16.81 9.26 -1.92
N ALA A 69 17.46 10.12 -2.70
CA ALA A 69 18.31 9.64 -3.79
C ALA A 69 19.60 9.03 -3.23
N VAL A 70 19.88 7.80 -3.63
CA VAL A 70 21.13 7.09 -3.30
C VAL A 70 22.12 7.16 -4.46
N GLY A 71 21.64 7.49 -5.66
CA GLY A 71 22.46 7.75 -6.83
C GLY A 71 21.68 8.48 -7.92
N SER A 72 22.29 8.63 -9.10
CA SER A 72 21.69 9.34 -10.23
C SER A 72 20.39 8.69 -10.75
N HIS A 73 20.26 7.38 -10.59
CA HIS A 73 19.13 6.60 -11.12
C HIS A 73 18.37 5.80 -10.06
N VAL A 74 18.74 5.92 -8.79
CA VAL A 74 18.17 5.09 -7.72
C VAL A 74 17.81 5.96 -6.54
N ALA A 75 16.56 5.85 -6.10
CA ALA A 75 16.09 6.46 -4.86
C ALA A 75 15.41 5.44 -3.96
N LEU A 76 15.59 5.59 -2.65
CA LEU A 76 14.84 4.87 -1.65
C LEU A 76 13.58 5.68 -1.32
N ALA A 77 12.43 5.01 -1.37
CA ALA A 77 11.15 5.61 -1.04
C ALA A 77 10.57 4.94 0.19
N ALA A 78 9.92 5.70 1.06
CA ALA A 78 9.14 5.17 2.15
C ALA A 78 7.90 6.02 2.35
N SER A 79 6.73 5.39 2.45
CA SER A 79 5.47 6.06 2.76
C SER A 79 4.78 5.45 3.98
N VAL A 80 4.08 6.31 4.72
CA VAL A 80 3.17 5.91 5.79
C VAL A 80 1.85 6.64 5.57
N THR A 81 0.76 5.88 5.45
CA THR A 81 -0.59 6.42 5.32
C THR A 81 -1.49 5.86 6.40
N GLY A 82 -2.49 6.64 6.82
CA GLY A 82 -3.52 6.14 7.72
C GLY A 82 -4.84 6.89 7.54
N GLY A 83 -5.87 6.36 8.17
CA GLY A 83 -7.19 6.98 8.14
C GLY A 83 -8.07 6.54 9.30
N LEU A 84 -8.96 7.43 9.70
CA LEU A 84 -10.02 7.18 10.66
C LEU A 84 -11.36 7.35 9.96
N ARG A 85 -12.31 6.46 10.24
CA ARG A 85 -13.67 6.54 9.74
C ARG A 85 -14.64 6.27 10.87
N SER A 86 -15.43 7.29 11.23
CA SER A 86 -16.58 7.12 12.10
C SER A 86 -17.82 6.82 11.25
N SER A 87 -18.62 5.85 11.68
CA SER A 87 -19.93 5.59 11.10
C SER A 87 -20.93 5.23 12.20
N GLU A 88 -22.19 5.60 12.00
CA GLU A 88 -23.28 5.22 12.90
C GLU A 88 -24.13 4.16 12.20
N THR A 89 -24.40 3.05 12.89
CA THR A 89 -25.31 2.01 12.39
C THR A 89 -26.63 2.11 13.15
N LEU A 90 -27.72 2.26 12.40
CA LEU A 90 -29.08 2.28 12.94
C LEU A 90 -29.69 0.89 12.85
N PHE A 91 -30.19 0.36 13.97
CA PHE A 91 -30.93 -0.89 14.00
C PHE A 91 -32.44 -0.61 14.09
N LEU A 92 -33.19 -1.17 13.14
CA LEU A 92 -34.65 -1.06 13.08
C LEU A 92 -35.26 -2.39 13.55
N GLY A 93 -35.52 -2.52 14.86
CA GLY A 93 -36.25 -3.66 15.41
C GLY A 93 -36.41 -3.61 16.92
N GLY A 94 -37.60 -3.29 17.43
CA GLY A 94 -37.96 -3.31 18.87
C GLY A 94 -37.48 -2.14 19.74
N GLY A 95 -36.64 -1.26 19.19
CA GLY A 95 -36.16 -0.01 19.80
C GLY A 95 -35.13 0.63 18.86
N TYR A 96 -34.99 1.96 18.88
CA TYR A 96 -33.95 2.65 18.11
C TYR A 96 -32.62 2.50 18.85
N ALA A 97 -31.75 1.62 18.37
CA ALA A 97 -30.36 1.56 18.81
C ALA A 97 -29.46 2.17 17.74
N VAL A 98 -28.69 3.19 18.10
CA VAL A 98 -27.60 3.74 17.29
C VAL A 98 -26.30 3.31 17.93
N ALA A 99 -25.46 2.62 17.15
CA ALA A 99 -24.14 2.24 17.61
C ALA A 99 -23.06 3.00 16.81
N PRO A 100 -22.26 3.86 17.47
CA PRO A 100 -21.13 4.50 16.82
C PRO A 100 -20.01 3.49 16.60
N SER A 101 -19.45 3.48 15.41
CA SER A 101 -18.31 2.65 15.01
C SER A 101 -17.14 3.53 14.60
N LEU A 102 -15.99 3.31 15.22
CA LEU A 102 -14.73 3.92 14.82
C LEU A 102 -13.88 2.85 14.13
N ASN A 103 -13.52 3.09 12.89
CA ASN A 103 -12.65 2.23 12.09
C ASN A 103 -11.34 2.97 11.83
N TRP A 104 -10.23 2.25 11.84
CA TRP A 104 -8.92 2.84 11.57
C TRP A 104 -8.06 1.93 10.71
N ASN A 105 -7.13 2.53 9.99
CA ASN A 105 -6.12 1.83 9.21
C ASN A 105 -4.79 2.59 9.24
N VAL A 106 -3.70 1.85 9.17
CA VAL A 106 -2.34 2.35 8.99
C VAL A 106 -1.64 1.43 7.99
N ARG A 107 -0.91 2.00 7.05
CA ARG A 107 -0.11 1.30 6.04
C ARG A 107 1.27 1.91 5.96
N ALA A 108 2.28 1.06 5.92
CA ALA A 108 3.66 1.41 5.64
C ALA A 108 4.11 0.73 4.35
N ASP A 109 4.89 1.45 3.56
CA ASP A 109 5.26 1.03 2.22
C ASP A 109 6.65 1.57 1.81
N PRO A 110 7.72 0.87 2.24
CA PRO A 110 9.08 1.11 1.73
C PRO A 110 9.29 0.50 0.34
N GLY A 111 10.05 1.18 -0.49
CA GLY A 111 10.35 0.78 -1.86
C GLY A 111 11.62 1.40 -2.43
N VAL A 112 11.90 1.06 -3.68
CA VAL A 112 13.04 1.55 -4.44
C VAL A 112 12.56 2.07 -5.79
N HIS A 113 12.88 3.30 -6.12
CA HIS A 113 12.57 3.90 -7.42
C HIS A 113 13.82 3.85 -8.32
N PHE A 114 13.70 3.17 -9.46
CA PHE A 114 14.68 3.18 -10.54
C PHE A 114 14.23 4.18 -11.60
N TYR A 115 14.96 5.28 -11.71
CA TYR A 115 14.67 6.33 -12.69
C TYR A 115 15.20 5.94 -14.07
N LEU A 116 14.33 6.07 -15.07
CA LEU A 116 14.66 5.72 -16.44
C LEU A 116 15.50 6.82 -17.10
N THR A 117 16.40 6.41 -18.00
CA THR A 117 17.27 7.28 -18.78
C THR A 117 17.05 7.13 -20.27
N GLY A 118 17.62 8.05 -21.06
CA GLY A 118 17.61 7.99 -22.51
C GLY A 118 16.35 8.62 -23.10
N ARG A 119 15.51 7.82 -23.76
CA ARG A 119 14.30 8.32 -24.46
C ARG A 119 13.10 8.54 -23.56
N ALA A 120 13.17 8.12 -22.30
CA ALA A 120 12.10 8.35 -21.33
C ALA A 120 12.14 9.80 -20.84
N PRO A 121 10.98 10.44 -20.59
CA PRO A 121 10.94 11.73 -19.92
C PRO A 121 11.68 11.69 -18.57
N GLU A 122 12.44 12.74 -18.29
CA GLU A 122 13.14 12.87 -17.00
C GLU A 122 12.13 12.81 -15.85
N GLY A 123 12.46 12.03 -14.81
CA GLY A 123 11.58 11.85 -13.65
C GLY A 123 10.63 10.66 -13.76
N PHE A 124 10.61 9.93 -14.88
CA PHE A 124 9.92 8.63 -14.93
C PHE A 124 10.69 7.58 -14.12
N TRP A 125 9.98 6.78 -13.32
CA TRP A 125 10.56 5.74 -12.49
C TRP A 125 9.73 4.45 -12.51
N VAL A 126 10.39 3.35 -12.19
CA VAL A 126 9.77 2.03 -11.93
C VAL A 126 10.39 1.45 -10.67
N GLY A 127 9.61 0.74 -9.86
CA GLY A 127 10.09 0.32 -8.55
C GLY A 127 9.30 -0.81 -7.90
N PRO A 128 9.98 -1.75 -7.23
CA PRO A 128 9.34 -2.63 -6.27
C PRO A 128 9.10 -1.93 -4.94
N HIS A 129 8.04 -2.36 -4.27
CA HIS A 129 7.57 -1.86 -2.98
C HIS A 129 7.17 -3.03 -2.09
N VAL A 130 7.41 -2.92 -0.79
CA VAL A 130 6.93 -3.85 0.23
C VAL A 130 5.79 -3.17 0.95
N GLU A 131 4.65 -3.83 1.11
CA GLU A 131 3.47 -3.24 1.73
C GLU A 131 3.11 -3.98 3.01
N VAL A 132 2.82 -3.24 4.08
CA VAL A 132 2.27 -3.76 5.33
C VAL A 132 1.15 -2.82 5.78
N ALA A 133 -0.03 -3.37 6.08
CA ALA A 133 -1.16 -2.62 6.56
C ALA A 133 -1.82 -3.31 7.76
N LEU A 134 -2.21 -2.49 8.74
CA LEU A 134 -3.02 -2.88 9.89
C LEU A 134 -4.34 -2.12 9.81
N SER A 135 -5.45 -2.80 10.03
CA SER A 135 -6.74 -2.15 10.14
C SER A 135 -7.62 -2.79 11.21
N GLN A 136 -8.49 -1.97 11.78
CA GLN A 136 -9.54 -2.42 12.68
C GLN A 136 -10.87 -1.89 12.17
N TYR A 137 -11.81 -2.81 12.08
CA TYR A 137 -13.19 -2.54 11.73
C TYR A 137 -14.11 -2.99 12.87
N ASN A 138 -15.00 -2.10 13.30
CA ASN A 138 -16.00 -2.38 14.31
C ASN A 138 -17.37 -2.45 13.65
N ALA A 139 -18.01 -3.60 13.72
CA ALA A 139 -19.40 -3.79 13.38
C ALA A 139 -20.22 -3.92 14.65
N TYR A 140 -21.46 -3.44 14.60
CA TYR A 140 -22.43 -3.65 15.66
C TYR A 140 -23.59 -4.46 15.10
N GLY A 141 -24.21 -5.27 15.94
CA GLY A 141 -25.42 -6.00 15.65
C GLY A 141 -26.34 -5.99 16.87
N VAL A 142 -27.59 -6.36 16.67
CA VAL A 142 -28.52 -6.63 17.78
C VAL A 142 -28.65 -8.13 17.92
N SER A 143 -28.33 -8.65 19.10
CA SER A 143 -28.63 -10.03 19.47
C SER A 143 -29.87 -10.04 20.36
N ASN A 144 -30.66 -11.10 20.25
CA ASN A 144 -31.80 -11.35 21.13
C ASN A 144 -31.51 -12.63 21.91
N PRO A 145 -30.66 -12.56 22.97
CA PRO A 145 -30.38 -13.70 23.82
C PRO A 145 -31.67 -14.32 24.36
N SER A 146 -31.60 -15.61 24.73
CA SER A 146 -32.74 -16.41 25.19
C SER A 146 -33.54 -15.81 26.36
N ASN A 147 -33.01 -14.79 27.03
CA ASN A 147 -33.66 -14.01 28.08
C ASN A 147 -34.65 -12.93 27.57
N GLY A 148 -34.79 -12.73 26.26
CA GLY A 148 -35.73 -11.79 25.65
C GLY A 148 -35.33 -10.31 25.75
N SER A 149 -34.14 -9.99 26.28
CA SER A 149 -33.59 -8.65 26.28
C SER A 149 -32.75 -8.43 25.02
N GLN A 150 -33.04 -7.37 24.26
CA GLN A 150 -32.18 -7.01 23.13
C GLN A 150 -30.85 -6.46 23.66
N GLN A 151 -29.74 -7.01 23.18
CA GLN A 151 -28.41 -6.54 23.51
C GLN A 151 -27.64 -6.17 22.24
N THR A 152 -27.04 -4.98 22.26
CA THR A 152 -26.11 -4.56 21.22
C THR A 152 -24.82 -5.36 21.37
N VAL A 153 -24.48 -6.12 20.35
CA VAL A 153 -23.25 -6.89 20.26
C VAL A 153 -22.27 -6.16 19.37
N ARG A 154 -21.05 -6.01 19.85
CA ARG A 154 -19.94 -5.53 19.04
C ARG A 154 -19.16 -6.72 18.48
N THR A 155 -18.83 -6.61 17.20
CA THR A 155 -17.89 -7.50 16.52
C THR A 155 -16.74 -6.66 16.00
N THR A 156 -15.53 -6.99 16.40
CA THR A 156 -14.30 -6.32 15.97
C THR A 156 -13.54 -7.23 15.02
N THR A 157 -13.25 -6.74 13.83
CA THR A 157 -12.39 -7.39 12.85
C THR A 157 -11.05 -6.68 12.83
N ASN A 158 -9.99 -7.36 13.24
CA ASN A 158 -8.62 -6.89 13.12
C ASN A 158 -7.99 -7.55 11.90
N SER A 159 -7.42 -6.75 10.99
CA SER A 159 -6.80 -7.25 9.77
C SER A 159 -5.33 -6.86 9.71
N LEU A 160 -4.50 -7.81 9.30
CA LEU A 160 -3.11 -7.62 8.89
C LEU A 160 -3.01 -7.99 7.41
N SER A 161 -2.56 -7.04 6.59
CA SER A 161 -2.25 -7.27 5.18
C SER A 161 -0.76 -7.06 4.98
N TYR A 162 -0.11 -7.95 4.24
CA TYR A 162 1.29 -7.76 3.85
C TYR A 162 1.57 -8.36 2.48
N GLY A 163 2.53 -7.79 1.77
CA GLY A 163 2.92 -8.28 0.46
C GLY A 163 3.87 -7.35 -0.25
N GLY A 164 3.77 -7.29 -1.56
CA GLY A 164 4.60 -6.41 -2.36
C GLY A 164 3.84 -5.86 -3.57
N SER A 165 4.35 -4.76 -4.11
CA SER A 165 3.84 -4.18 -5.34
C SER A 165 4.96 -3.79 -6.28
N VAL A 166 4.60 -3.67 -7.55
CA VAL A 166 5.45 -3.08 -8.58
C VAL A 166 4.72 -1.86 -9.12
N ARG A 167 5.46 -0.74 -9.21
CA ARG A 167 4.90 0.56 -9.54
C ARG A 167 5.73 1.23 -10.62
N VAL A 168 5.05 2.04 -11.42
CA VAL A 168 5.62 2.99 -12.36
C VAL A 168 5.07 4.36 -12.04
N GLY A 169 5.86 5.39 -12.21
CA GLY A 169 5.41 6.73 -11.92
C GLY A 169 6.26 7.81 -12.55
N TYR A 170 5.88 9.03 -12.27
CA TYR A 170 6.53 10.24 -12.75
C TYR A 170 6.64 11.25 -11.62
N THR A 171 7.83 11.81 -11.47
CA THR A 171 8.14 12.87 -10.52
C THR A 171 8.50 14.14 -11.29
N ALA A 172 7.71 15.19 -11.10
CA ALA A 172 7.98 16.52 -11.66
C ALA A 172 8.49 17.44 -10.55
N ILE A 173 9.61 18.12 -10.78
CA ILE A 173 10.16 19.13 -9.88
C ILE A 173 10.01 20.49 -10.57
N PHE A 174 9.26 21.39 -9.94
CA PHE A 174 9.05 22.75 -10.37
C PHE A 174 9.90 23.70 -9.53
N SER A 175 10.32 24.83 -10.09
CA SER A 175 10.91 25.92 -9.29
C SER A 175 9.80 26.55 -8.43
N PRO A 176 9.98 26.72 -7.09
CA PRO A 176 11.22 26.70 -6.31
C PRO A 176 11.44 25.42 -5.46
N GLY A 177 11.39 24.22 -6.06
CA GLY A 177 11.55 22.94 -5.38
C GLY A 177 10.23 22.20 -5.09
N LEU A 178 9.10 22.74 -5.56
CA LEU A 178 7.79 22.07 -5.47
C LEU A 178 7.83 20.78 -6.28
N THR A 179 7.50 19.65 -5.66
CA THR A 179 7.53 18.33 -6.28
C THR A 179 6.15 17.73 -6.37
N VAL A 180 5.78 17.23 -7.54
CA VAL A 180 4.55 16.47 -7.78
C VAL A 180 4.94 15.08 -8.22
N GLN A 181 4.40 14.06 -7.55
CA GLN A 181 4.63 12.66 -7.90
C GLN A 181 3.29 11.97 -8.17
N VAL A 182 3.22 11.21 -9.26
CA VAL A 182 2.08 10.32 -9.56
C VAL A 182 2.62 8.94 -9.86
N GLY A 183 2.04 7.92 -9.25
CA GLY A 183 2.43 6.52 -9.41
C GLY A 183 1.23 5.60 -9.57
N LEU A 184 1.40 4.58 -10.40
CA LEU A 184 0.43 3.53 -10.68
C LEU A 184 1.10 2.17 -10.55
N GLY A 185 0.39 1.16 -10.07
CA GLY A 185 0.96 -0.17 -9.93
C GLY A 185 -0.04 -1.26 -9.60
N LEU A 186 0.50 -2.44 -9.34
CA LEU A 186 -0.23 -3.62 -8.90
C LEU A 186 0.44 -4.18 -7.66
N ALA A 187 -0.38 -4.49 -6.65
CA ALA A 187 0.02 -5.14 -5.42
C ALA A 187 -0.49 -6.58 -5.38
N ALA A 188 0.30 -7.48 -4.82
CA ALA A 188 -0.12 -8.81 -4.40
C ALA A 188 0.00 -8.89 -2.88
N LEU A 189 -1.13 -9.03 -2.19
CA LEU A 189 -1.22 -8.96 -0.74
C LEU A 189 -1.77 -10.25 -0.16
N ASN A 190 -1.28 -10.62 1.01
CA ASN A 190 -1.83 -11.68 1.83
C ASN A 190 -2.57 -11.04 3.00
N ASP A 191 -3.89 -11.22 3.01
CA ASP A 191 -4.77 -10.68 4.03
C ASP A 191 -5.02 -11.74 5.09
N ARG A 192 -4.89 -11.35 6.36
CA ARG A 192 -5.28 -12.15 7.52
C ARG A 192 -6.20 -11.32 8.40
N ALA A 193 -7.45 -11.74 8.54
CA ALA A 193 -8.41 -11.10 9.42
C ALA A 193 -8.81 -12.04 10.58
N THR A 194 -8.88 -11.47 11.78
CA THR A 194 -9.38 -12.14 12.98
C THR A 194 -10.58 -11.38 13.48
N MET A 195 -11.68 -12.09 13.71
CA MET A 195 -12.89 -11.52 14.29
C MET A 195 -12.92 -11.83 15.78
N THR A 196 -13.38 -10.88 16.58
CA THR A 196 -13.67 -11.05 18.00
C THR A 196 -15.05 -10.45 18.27
N THR A 197 -15.78 -10.98 19.25
CA THR A 197 -17.09 -10.46 19.62
C THR A 197 -17.21 -10.33 21.14
N ASP A 198 -17.96 -9.32 21.58
CA ASP A 198 -18.23 -9.08 22.98
C ASP A 198 -19.42 -9.93 23.50
N ASN A 199 -20.03 -10.76 22.64
CA ASN A 199 -21.11 -11.66 23.05
C ASN A 199 -20.56 -12.92 23.72
N PRO A 200 -20.79 -13.15 25.03
CA PRO A 200 -20.30 -14.33 25.73
C PRO A 200 -20.99 -15.64 25.28
N GLU A 201 -22.13 -15.56 24.59
CA GLU A 201 -22.81 -16.74 24.01
C GLU A 201 -22.15 -17.20 22.70
N VAL A 202 -21.30 -16.38 22.09
CA VAL A 202 -20.58 -16.74 20.86
C VAL A 202 -19.22 -17.31 21.24
N ASP A 203 -19.03 -18.57 20.91
CA ASP A 203 -17.75 -19.25 21.10
C ASP A 203 -16.66 -18.62 20.21
N ILE A 204 -15.71 -17.94 20.83
CA ILE A 204 -14.63 -17.19 20.16
C ILE A 204 -13.71 -18.14 19.38
N ASP A 205 -13.60 -19.41 19.81
CA ASP A 205 -12.80 -20.43 19.12
C ASP A 205 -13.41 -20.86 17.76
N SER A 206 -14.65 -20.44 17.47
CA SER A 206 -15.37 -20.74 16.23
C SER A 206 -15.29 -19.64 15.16
N LEU A 207 -14.67 -18.49 15.46
CA LEU A 207 -14.67 -17.36 14.52
C LEU A 207 -13.72 -17.62 13.34
N PRO A 208 -14.18 -17.42 12.08
CA PRO A 208 -13.38 -17.74 10.91
C PRO A 208 -12.17 -16.81 10.79
N VAL A 209 -10.98 -17.39 10.71
CA VAL A 209 -9.79 -16.67 10.24
C VAL A 209 -9.88 -16.59 8.72
N LEU A 210 -10.22 -15.42 8.21
CA LEU A 210 -10.18 -15.18 6.77
C LEU A 210 -8.72 -15.00 6.36
N LYS A 211 -8.26 -15.85 5.45
CA LYS A 211 -6.93 -15.79 4.86
C LYS A 211 -7.02 -15.90 3.35
N GLY A 212 -6.37 -15.00 2.63
CA GLY A 212 -6.37 -15.03 1.18
C GLY A 212 -5.28 -14.18 0.57
N TRP A 213 -4.95 -14.50 -0.68
CA TRP A 213 -4.17 -13.60 -1.53
C TRP A 213 -5.12 -12.76 -2.37
N SER A 214 -4.82 -11.47 -2.47
CA SER A 214 -5.53 -10.51 -3.30
C SER A 214 -4.55 -9.81 -4.23
N VAL A 215 -5.03 -9.42 -5.41
CA VAL A 215 -4.29 -8.56 -6.35
C VAL A 215 -5.05 -7.25 -6.45
N GLU A 216 -4.38 -6.15 -6.16
CA GLU A 216 -5.00 -4.83 -6.06
C GLU A 216 -4.28 -3.80 -6.91
N PRO A 217 -5.00 -2.91 -7.62
CA PRO A 217 -4.39 -1.74 -8.21
C PRO A 217 -3.88 -0.77 -7.14
N ARG A 218 -2.80 -0.06 -7.45
CA ARG A 218 -2.21 0.99 -6.63
C ARG A 218 -2.17 2.30 -7.40
N LEU A 219 -2.63 3.36 -6.77
CA LEU A 219 -2.54 4.73 -7.24
C LEU A 219 -2.01 5.60 -6.09
N SER A 220 -0.90 6.28 -6.32
CA SER A 220 -0.31 7.24 -5.38
C SER A 220 -0.23 8.60 -6.05
N VAL A 221 -0.69 9.64 -5.35
CA VAL A 221 -0.47 11.04 -5.74
C VAL A 221 0.16 11.76 -4.56
N GLY A 222 1.32 12.36 -4.81
CA GLY A 222 2.11 13.09 -3.83
C GLY A 222 2.36 14.53 -4.25
N LEU A 223 2.26 15.45 -3.28
CA LEU A 223 2.69 16.84 -3.42
C LEU A 223 3.68 17.14 -2.30
N GLY A 224 4.82 17.73 -2.63
CA GLY A 224 5.90 17.89 -1.68
C GLY A 224 6.92 18.96 -2.05
N TRP A 225 8.02 18.97 -1.30
CA TRP A 225 9.16 19.83 -1.55
C TRP A 225 10.45 19.01 -1.57
N ALA A 226 11.32 19.36 -2.50
CA ALA A 226 12.68 18.86 -2.61
C ALA A 226 13.64 19.90 -2.03
N PHE A 227 14.59 19.46 -1.21
CA PHE A 227 15.57 20.31 -0.51
C PHE A 227 16.98 19.72 -0.56
#